data_AF-A0A8H2HLI0-F1
#
_entry.id   AF-A0A8H2HLI0-F1
#
_cell.length_a   1.000
_cell.length_b   1.000
_cell.length_c   1.000
_cell.angle_alpha   90.00
_cell.angle_beta   90.00
_cell.angle_gamma   90.00
#
_symmetry.space_group_name_H-M   'P 1'
#
loop_
_entity.id
_entity.type
_entity.pdbx_description
1 polymer ?
#
loop_
_entity_poly.entity_id
_entity_poly.type
_entity_poly.pdbx_seq_one_letter_code
_entity_poly.pdbx_strand_id
1 'polypeptide(L)'
;MANMVERSGIAETVRYAHPIILLGALYATFTYLVNDPPAVLLKLLPVTIGIQVVHASTCLGSSRVAVASGNKKKVKSASKGKTEDAGPNIMTAFLSLFLTLLIGTPAIFIVIVLLGAPITADLSHTALCAAHLSVLAGFPLVYSYHVQGSKWRDIISLNLPMDEVYGGALGACLGAWFGAIPIPLDWDRDWQRWPVTIVVGIYAGYAVGRLGGLAFIGKTARFN
;
A
#
# COMPACT_ATOMS: atom_id res chain seq x y z
N MET A 1 -10.92 -29.08 6.02
CA MET A 1 -9.49 -29.24 6.39
C MET A 1 -8.67 -28.66 5.26
N ALA A 2 -8.68 -27.33 5.13
CA ALA A 2 -7.64 -26.45 5.69
C ALA A 2 -6.29 -26.73 5.02
N ASN A 3 -6.10 -26.17 3.83
CA ASN A 3 -4.75 -25.87 3.32
C ASN A 3 -4.16 -24.76 4.20
N MET A 4 -3.85 -25.11 5.45
CA MET A 4 -2.90 -24.36 6.26
C MET A 4 -1.54 -24.67 5.65
N VAL A 5 -1.18 -23.91 4.61
CA VAL A 5 0.21 -23.64 4.30
C VAL A 5 0.83 -23.20 5.62
N GLU A 6 1.77 -23.99 6.11
CA GLU A 6 2.54 -23.79 7.33
C GLU A 6 3.07 -22.34 7.33
N ARG A 7 2.34 -21.42 7.98
CA ARG A 7 2.79 -20.04 8.10
C ARG A 7 3.94 -20.08 9.08
N SER A 8 5.15 -19.78 8.64
CA SER A 8 6.25 -19.57 9.57
C SER A 8 5.82 -18.49 10.57
N GLY A 9 6.01 -18.71 11.87
CA GLY A 9 5.59 -17.75 12.90
C GLY A 9 6.18 -16.35 12.69
N ILE A 10 7.29 -16.27 11.95
CA ILE A 10 7.94 -15.05 11.49
C ILE A 10 7.01 -14.24 10.57
N ALA A 11 6.38 -14.85 9.56
CA ALA A 11 5.52 -14.14 8.61
C ALA A 11 4.26 -13.58 9.30
N GLU A 12 3.71 -14.31 10.27
CA GLU A 12 2.56 -13.82 11.05
C GLU A 12 2.96 -12.65 11.96
N THR A 13 4.12 -12.75 12.62
CA THR A 13 4.66 -11.67 13.45
C THR A 13 4.90 -10.41 12.62
N VAL A 14 5.59 -10.53 11.48
CA VAL A 14 5.84 -9.39 10.58
C VAL A 14 4.54 -8.78 10.06
N ARG A 15 3.54 -9.62 9.75
CA ARG A 15 2.25 -9.15 9.25
C ARG A 15 1.52 -8.25 10.25
N TYR A 16 1.51 -8.55 11.54
CA TYR A 16 0.86 -7.69 12.55
C TYR A 16 1.77 -6.55 13.03
N ALA A 17 3.08 -6.76 13.06
CA ALA A 17 4.04 -5.72 13.44
C ALA A 17 4.15 -4.60 12.39
N HIS A 18 4.00 -4.92 11.10
CA HIS A 18 4.16 -3.97 9.99
C HIS A 18 3.42 -2.62 10.16
N PRO A 19 2.10 -2.57 10.39
CA PRO A 19 1.40 -1.29 10.57
C PRO A 19 1.86 -0.54 11.83
N ILE A 20 2.22 -1.27 12.90
CA ILE A 20 2.73 -0.67 14.14
C ILE A 20 4.08 -0.01 13.89
N ILE A 21 4.97 -0.65 13.14
CA ILE A 21 6.29 -0.11 12.79
C ILE A 21 6.14 1.14 11.90
N LEU A 22 5.25 1.11 10.90
CA LEU A 22 4.99 2.28 10.05
C LEU A 22 4.47 3.48 10.85
N LEU A 23 3.46 3.25 11.71
CA LEU A 23 2.89 4.30 12.55
C LEU A 23 3.89 4.78 13.61
N GLY A 24 4.69 3.87 14.17
CA GLY A 24 5.76 4.21 15.11
C GLY A 24 6.85 5.08 14.47
N ALA A 25 7.27 4.78 13.24
CA ALA A 25 8.23 5.59 12.50
C ALA A 25 7.69 7.00 12.19
N LEU A 26 6.43 7.09 11.77
CA LEU A 26 5.76 8.37 11.57
C LEU A 26 5.64 9.15 12.89
N TYR A 27 5.20 8.50 13.97
CA TYR A 27 5.05 9.13 15.28
C TYR A 27 6.38 9.66 15.81
N ALA A 28 7.45 8.87 15.72
CA ALA A 28 8.79 9.26 16.14
C ALA A 28 9.33 10.48 15.38
N THR A 29 8.84 10.70 14.15
CA THR A 29 9.26 11.83 13.31
C THR A 29 8.25 12.97 13.27
N PHE A 30 7.10 12.85 13.95
CA PHE A 30 5.97 13.77 13.80
C PHE A 30 6.32 15.21 14.15
N THR A 31 7.00 15.46 15.28
CA THR A 31 7.41 16.83 15.65
C THR A 31 8.33 17.44 14.60
N TYR A 32 9.24 16.66 14.02
CA TYR A 32 10.10 17.14 12.95
C TYR A 32 9.32 17.36 11.64
N LEU A 33 8.38 16.46 11.34
CA LEU A 33 7.52 16.55 10.16
C LEU A 33 6.70 17.84 10.14
N VAL A 34 6.20 18.27 11.30
CA VAL A 34 5.46 19.54 11.46
C VAL A 34 6.35 20.75 11.19
N ASN A 35 7.63 20.69 11.57
CA ASN A 35 8.57 21.81 11.46
C ASN A 35 9.21 21.94 10.07
N ASP A 36 9.63 20.82 9.47
CA ASP A 36 10.30 20.78 8.15
C ASP A 36 9.84 19.55 7.36
N PRO A 37 8.65 19.62 6.73
CA PRO A 37 8.05 18.46 6.08
C PRO A 37 8.92 17.84 4.96
N PRO A 38 9.51 18.60 4.01
CA PRO A 38 10.23 18.00 2.90
C PRO A 38 11.47 17.22 3.34
N ALA A 39 12.26 17.74 4.27
CA ALA A 39 13.45 17.06 4.74
C ALA A 39 13.11 15.75 5.48
N VAL A 40 12.05 15.77 6.29
CA VAL A 40 11.61 14.60 7.04
C VAL A 40 10.97 13.57 6.12
N LEU A 41 10.12 13.98 5.18
CA LEU A 41 9.50 13.05 4.22
C LEU A 41 10.54 12.40 3.31
N LEU A 42 11.58 13.13 2.90
CA LEU A 42 12.68 12.57 2.12
C LEU A 42 13.48 11.53 2.92
N LYS A 43 13.75 11.78 4.21
CA LYS A 43 14.44 10.82 5.11
C LYS A 43 13.57 9.61 5.47
N LEU A 44 12.25 9.81 5.62
CA LEU A 44 11.30 8.76 5.97
C LEU A 44 10.98 7.85 4.78
N LEU A 45 11.11 8.34 3.54
CA LEU A 45 10.83 7.59 2.32
C LEU A 45 11.62 6.27 2.21
N PRO A 46 12.97 6.25 2.30
CA PRO A 46 13.73 4.99 2.24
C PRO A 46 13.39 4.03 3.40
N VAL A 47 13.08 4.56 4.59
CA VAL A 47 12.63 3.76 5.73
C VAL A 47 11.30 3.06 5.41
N THR A 48 10.36 3.81 4.85
CA THR A 48 9.03 3.29 4.45
C THR A 48 9.15 2.25 3.34
N ILE A 49 9.99 2.51 2.34
CA ILE A 49 10.33 1.54 1.29
C ILE A 49 10.90 0.26 1.90
N GLY A 50 11.86 0.37 2.82
CA GLY A 50 12.45 -0.78 3.51
C GLY A 50 11.41 -1.61 4.24
N ILE A 51 10.53 -0.95 5.02
CA ILE A 51 9.44 -1.62 5.74
C ILE A 51 8.46 -2.31 4.78
N GLN A 52 8.13 -1.67 3.66
CA GLN A 52 7.25 -2.24 2.63
C GLN A 52 7.88 -3.44 1.92
N VAL A 53 9.17 -3.37 1.55
CA VAL A 53 9.88 -4.46 0.90
C VAL A 53 10.03 -5.68 1.82
N VAL A 54 10.36 -5.46 3.10
CA VAL A 54 10.41 -6.53 4.11
C VAL A 54 9.03 -7.18 4.27
N HIS A 55 7.97 -6.38 4.37
CA HIS A 55 6.62 -6.93 4.45
C HIS A 55 6.22 -7.69 3.18
N ALA A 56 6.48 -7.13 2.00
CA ALA A 56 6.16 -7.79 0.73
C ALA A 56 6.90 -9.12 0.61
N SER A 57 8.23 -9.14 0.79
CA SER A 57 9.05 -10.35 0.68
C SER A 57 8.70 -11.45 1.69
N THR A 58 8.22 -11.12 2.88
CA THR A 58 7.91 -12.10 3.94
C THR A 58 6.45 -12.53 3.96
N CYS A 59 5.52 -11.61 3.69
CA CYS A 59 4.08 -11.81 3.88
C CYS A 59 3.30 -11.92 2.57
N LEU A 60 3.85 -11.40 1.47
CA LEU A 60 3.22 -11.40 0.15
C LEU A 60 4.03 -12.34 -0.77
N GLY A 61 3.48 -13.52 -1.09
CA GLY A 61 4.04 -14.30 -2.19
C GLY A 61 3.74 -13.61 -3.52
N SER A 62 4.72 -13.47 -4.41
CA SER A 62 4.54 -13.03 -5.81
C SER A 62 3.54 -13.92 -6.59
N SER A 63 3.07 -15.03 -6.01
CA SER A 63 2.27 -16.07 -6.67
C SER A 63 0.79 -16.12 -6.26
N ARG A 64 0.19 -15.04 -5.74
CA ARG A 64 -1.27 -15.02 -5.38
C ARG A 64 -2.24 -15.18 -6.57
N VAL A 65 -1.77 -15.52 -7.77
CA VAL A 65 -2.57 -15.62 -8.99
C VAL A 65 -3.09 -17.05 -9.28
N ALA A 66 -2.62 -18.10 -8.60
CA ALA A 66 -2.99 -19.47 -9.01
C ALA A 66 -4.33 -20.05 -8.47
N VAL A 67 -5.08 -19.38 -7.59
CA VAL A 67 -6.22 -20.05 -6.89
C VAL A 67 -7.62 -19.43 -7.10
N ALA A 68 -7.76 -18.33 -7.86
CA ALA A 68 -9.06 -17.65 -7.98
C ALA A 68 -9.67 -17.63 -9.40
N SER A 69 -9.39 -18.64 -10.24
CA SER A 69 -10.19 -18.90 -11.44
C SER A 69 -10.71 -20.34 -11.41
N GLY A 70 -11.82 -20.51 -10.69
CA GLY A 70 -12.58 -21.75 -10.75
C GLY A 70 -13.34 -21.82 -12.06
N ASN A 71 -12.82 -22.57 -13.03
CA ASN A 71 -13.69 -23.23 -13.99
C ASN A 71 -13.38 -24.74 -14.00
N LYS A 72 -14.34 -25.52 -13.51
CA LYS A 72 -14.28 -26.98 -13.45
C LYS A 72 -14.26 -27.57 -14.86
N LYS A 73 -13.13 -28.10 -15.33
CA LYS A 73 -13.10 -29.21 -16.30
C LYS A 73 -11.92 -30.14 -15.99
N LYS A 74 -12.26 -31.39 -15.64
CA LYS A 74 -11.32 -32.51 -15.48
C LYS A 74 -10.63 -32.76 -16.82
N VAL A 75 -9.30 -32.60 -16.89
CA VAL A 75 -8.45 -33.32 -17.85
C VAL A 75 -7.17 -33.74 -17.12
N LYS A 76 -6.92 -35.05 -17.12
CA LYS A 76 -5.63 -35.65 -16.77
C LYS A 76 -4.64 -35.37 -17.91
N SER A 77 -3.52 -34.70 -17.63
CA SER A 77 -2.23 -35.10 -18.20
C SER A 77 -1.09 -34.48 -17.40
N ALA A 78 -0.03 -35.25 -17.27
CA ALA A 78 1.18 -34.88 -16.59
C ALA A 78 1.87 -33.71 -17.30
N SER A 79 2.08 -32.61 -16.59
CA SER A 79 3.25 -31.76 -16.80
C SER A 79 3.86 -31.47 -15.44
N LYS A 80 5.14 -31.86 -15.34
CA LYS A 80 6.02 -31.64 -14.20
C LYS A 80 6.32 -30.15 -14.15
N GLY A 81 5.38 -29.35 -13.64
CA GLY A 81 5.53 -27.92 -13.45
C GLY A 81 6.47 -27.69 -12.28
N LYS A 82 7.65 -27.15 -12.58
CA LYS A 82 8.64 -26.63 -11.63
C LYS A 82 7.91 -25.81 -10.56
N THR A 83 7.89 -26.30 -9.33
CA THR A 83 7.77 -25.47 -8.14
C THR A 83 8.95 -24.50 -8.18
N GLU A 84 8.70 -23.28 -8.66
CA GLU A 84 9.63 -22.18 -8.44
C GLU A 84 9.54 -21.85 -6.95
N ASP A 85 10.62 -22.19 -6.26
CA ASP A 85 10.77 -22.13 -4.82
C ASP A 85 10.36 -20.77 -4.27
N ALA A 86 9.79 -20.82 -3.06
CA ALA A 86 9.43 -19.70 -2.21
C ALA A 86 10.66 -18.91 -1.75
N GLY A 87 11.37 -18.28 -2.69
CA GLY A 87 12.37 -17.25 -2.43
C GLY A 87 11.75 -15.86 -2.58
N PRO A 88 12.25 -14.85 -1.84
CA PRO A 88 11.92 -13.47 -2.14
C PRO A 88 12.38 -13.19 -3.58
N ASN A 89 11.42 -13.00 -4.50
CA ASN A 89 11.74 -12.56 -5.85
C ASN A 89 12.19 -11.09 -5.77
N ILE A 90 13.45 -10.89 -5.40
CA ILE A 90 14.11 -9.57 -5.27
C ILE A 90 13.93 -8.79 -6.57
N MET A 91 14.01 -9.48 -7.71
CA MET A 91 13.73 -8.90 -9.03
C MET A 91 12.31 -8.32 -9.13
N THR A 92 11.29 -9.06 -8.67
CA THR A 92 9.90 -8.56 -8.67
C THR A 92 9.73 -7.39 -7.71
N ALA A 93 10.35 -7.44 -6.51
CA ALA A 93 10.30 -6.33 -5.56
C ALA A 93 10.95 -5.08 -6.15
N PHE A 94 12.14 -5.22 -6.75
CA PHE A 94 12.86 -4.15 -7.40
C PHE A 94 12.05 -3.56 -8.56
N LEU A 95 11.54 -4.39 -9.47
CA LEU A 95 10.76 -3.93 -10.62
C LEU A 95 9.45 -3.24 -10.18
N SER A 96 8.78 -3.78 -9.17
CA SER A 96 7.55 -3.20 -8.62
C SER A 96 7.81 -1.85 -7.98
N LEU A 97 8.90 -1.74 -7.21
CA LEU A 97 9.32 -0.48 -6.59
C LEU A 97 9.72 0.54 -7.66
N PHE A 98 10.49 0.13 -8.66
CA PHE A 98 10.89 0.99 -9.77
C PHE A 98 9.67 1.52 -10.53
N LEU A 99 8.71 0.65 -10.87
CA LEU A 99 7.48 1.05 -11.54
C LEU A 99 6.63 2.00 -10.68
N THR A 100 6.53 1.71 -9.38
CA THR A 100 5.79 2.54 -8.41
C THR A 100 6.40 3.93 -8.29
N LEU A 101 7.72 4.03 -8.18
CA LEU A 101 8.41 5.32 -8.04
C LEU A 101 8.46 6.10 -9.37
N LEU A 102 8.69 5.42 -10.49
CA LEU A 102 8.85 6.07 -11.79
C LEU A 102 7.51 6.48 -12.43
N ILE A 103 6.48 5.63 -12.31
CA ILE A 103 5.17 5.86 -12.95
C ILE A 103 4.09 6.15 -11.91
N GLY A 104 4.05 5.40 -10.82
CA GLY A 104 3.05 5.56 -9.77
C GLY A 104 3.11 6.94 -9.09
N THR A 105 4.32 7.40 -8.73
CA THR A 105 4.50 8.69 -8.04
C THR A 105 4.07 9.88 -8.93
N PRO A 106 4.49 10.01 -10.20
CA PRO A 106 3.98 11.08 -11.06
C PRO A 106 2.47 10.99 -11.32
N ALA A 107 1.93 9.78 -11.50
CA ALA A 107 0.49 9.61 -11.69
C ALA A 107 -0.30 10.09 -10.47
N ILE A 108 0.12 9.69 -9.26
CA ILE A 108 -0.51 10.14 -8.01
C ILE A 108 -0.31 11.65 -7.81
N PHE A 109 0.87 12.20 -8.13
CA PHE A 109 1.14 13.63 -8.08
C PHE A 109 0.13 14.41 -8.93
N ILE A 110 -0.09 13.98 -10.17
CA ILE A 110 -1.08 14.60 -11.06
C ILE A 110 -2.48 14.52 -10.45
N VAL A 111 -2.86 13.35 -9.90
CA VAL A 111 -4.18 13.18 -9.28
C VAL A 111 -4.35 14.11 -8.08
N ILE A 112 -3.42 14.16 -7.13
CA ILE A 112 -3.55 15.02 -5.95
C ILE A 112 -3.54 16.50 -6.31
N VAL A 113 -2.81 16.89 -7.35
CA VAL A 113 -2.84 18.24 -7.92
C VAL A 113 -4.21 18.57 -8.51
N LEU A 114 -4.80 17.66 -9.29
CA LEU A 114 -6.15 17.82 -9.82
C LEU A 114 -7.21 17.88 -8.71
N LEU A 115 -6.95 17.28 -7.55
CA LEU A 115 -7.77 17.36 -6.35
C LEU A 115 -7.52 18.63 -5.51
N GLY A 116 -6.64 19.53 -5.95
CA GLY A 116 -6.41 20.83 -5.33
C GLY A 116 -5.10 20.97 -4.56
N ALA A 117 -4.15 20.04 -4.68
CA ALA A 117 -2.82 20.19 -4.08
C ALA A 117 -2.02 21.34 -4.73
N PRO A 118 -1.20 22.08 -3.96
CA PRO A 118 -0.41 23.20 -4.48
C PRO A 118 0.68 22.74 -5.47
N ILE A 119 0.77 23.43 -6.61
CA ILE A 119 1.73 23.15 -7.71
C ILE A 119 2.96 24.06 -7.67
N THR A 120 2.80 25.33 -7.26
CA THR A 120 3.77 26.40 -7.55
C THR A 120 4.60 26.88 -6.35
N ALA A 121 4.08 26.78 -5.13
CA ALA A 121 4.82 27.17 -3.93
C ALA A 121 5.65 26.02 -3.31
N ASP A 122 5.19 24.76 -3.49
CA ASP A 122 5.63 23.64 -2.66
C ASP A 122 5.73 22.31 -3.43
N LEU A 123 6.44 22.34 -4.57
CA LEU A 123 6.58 21.16 -5.44
C LEU A 123 7.17 19.95 -4.70
N SER A 124 8.16 20.17 -3.83
CA SER A 124 8.80 19.11 -3.03
C SER A 124 7.83 18.46 -2.05
N HIS A 125 6.99 19.25 -1.38
CA HIS A 125 5.96 18.75 -0.46
C HIS A 125 4.97 17.84 -1.18
N THR A 126 4.42 18.31 -2.31
CA THR A 126 3.43 17.56 -3.08
C THR A 126 4.04 16.31 -3.72
N ALA A 127 5.27 16.41 -4.25
CA ALA A 127 5.99 15.27 -4.82
C ALA A 127 6.31 14.19 -3.78
N LEU A 128 6.79 14.59 -2.60
CA LEU A 128 7.10 13.64 -1.52
C LEU A 128 5.83 13.04 -0.92
N CYS A 129 4.76 13.82 -0.76
CA CYS A 129 3.45 13.28 -0.35
C CYS A 129 2.94 12.23 -1.35
N ALA A 130 3.01 12.52 -2.65
CA ALA A 130 2.66 11.56 -3.70
C ALA A 130 3.55 10.31 -3.64
N ALA A 131 4.85 10.46 -3.37
CA ALA A 131 5.78 9.33 -3.26
C ALA A 131 5.41 8.42 -2.07
N HIS A 132 5.06 8.99 -0.92
CA HIS A 132 4.60 8.23 0.26
C HIS A 132 3.30 7.46 -0.03
N LEU A 133 2.30 8.12 -0.63
CA LEU A 133 1.06 7.44 -1.04
C LEU A 133 1.34 6.35 -2.09
N SER A 134 2.23 6.60 -3.05
CA SER A 134 2.64 5.62 -4.06
C SER A 134 3.32 4.40 -3.44
N VAL A 135 4.24 4.60 -2.49
CA VAL A 135 4.93 3.51 -1.79
C VAL A 135 3.99 2.72 -0.88
N LEU A 136 3.04 3.36 -0.20
CA LEU A 136 2.09 2.68 0.69
C LEU A 136 0.98 1.96 -0.08
N ALA A 137 0.35 2.62 -1.06
CA ALA A 137 -0.76 2.06 -1.83
C ALA A 137 -0.29 1.34 -3.10
N GLY A 138 0.54 1.98 -3.91
CA GLY A 138 0.95 1.50 -5.24
C GLY A 138 1.89 0.30 -5.19
N PHE A 139 2.95 0.34 -4.39
CA PHE A 139 3.95 -0.74 -4.36
C PHE A 139 3.36 -2.11 -4.00
N PRO A 140 2.57 -2.27 -2.91
CA PRO A 140 1.97 -3.56 -2.58
C PRO A 140 1.01 -4.07 -3.67
N LEU A 141 0.27 -3.17 -4.34
CA LEU A 141 -0.62 -3.51 -5.45
C LEU A 141 0.16 -4.03 -6.65
N VAL A 142 1.20 -3.30 -7.09
CA VAL A 142 2.05 -3.71 -8.21
C VAL A 142 2.76 -5.03 -7.90
N TYR A 143 3.26 -5.19 -6.68
CA TYR A 143 3.95 -6.40 -6.25
C TYR A 143 3.04 -7.64 -6.24
N SER A 144 1.79 -7.49 -5.77
CA SER A 144 0.87 -8.62 -5.55
C SER A 144 -0.01 -8.95 -6.75
N TYR A 145 -0.42 -7.93 -7.52
CA TYR A 145 -1.35 -8.06 -8.64
C TYR A 145 -0.68 -7.92 -10.01
N HIS A 146 0.60 -7.52 -10.04
CA HIS A 146 1.38 -7.26 -11.25
C HIS A 146 0.68 -6.24 -12.16
N VAL A 147 1.20 -6.02 -13.37
CA VAL A 147 0.61 -5.07 -14.33
C VAL A 147 -0.43 -5.79 -15.22
N GLN A 148 -1.44 -6.40 -14.59
CA GLN A 148 -2.50 -7.14 -15.28
C GLN A 148 -3.75 -6.28 -15.47
N GLY A 149 -4.09 -5.92 -16.72
CA GLY A 149 -5.20 -5.01 -17.01
C GLY A 149 -6.56 -5.42 -16.43
N SER A 150 -6.86 -6.73 -16.34
CA SER A 150 -8.08 -7.22 -15.68
C SER A 150 -8.13 -6.85 -14.20
N LYS A 151 -7.05 -7.11 -13.46
CA LYS A 151 -6.95 -6.80 -12.02
C LYS A 151 -7.01 -5.30 -11.74
N TRP A 152 -6.33 -4.49 -12.57
CA TRP A 152 -6.39 -3.04 -12.41
C TRP A 152 -7.79 -2.47 -12.70
N ARG A 153 -8.55 -3.06 -13.64
CA ARG A 153 -9.97 -2.73 -13.80
C ARG A 153 -10.79 -3.09 -12.57
N ASP A 154 -10.56 -4.24 -11.97
CA ASP A 154 -11.26 -4.64 -10.73
C ASP A 154 -10.92 -3.72 -9.55
N ILE A 155 -9.65 -3.30 -9.43
CA ILE A 155 -9.18 -2.34 -8.42
C ILE A 155 -9.88 -0.99 -8.57
N ILE A 156 -9.89 -0.44 -9.79
CA ILE A 156 -10.48 0.89 -10.07
C ILE A 156 -12.01 0.85 -9.96
N SER A 157 -12.64 -0.26 -10.35
CA SER A 157 -14.09 -0.44 -10.27
C SER A 157 -14.60 -0.88 -8.87
N LEU A 158 -13.70 -0.97 -7.89
CA LEU A 158 -14.02 -1.40 -6.53
C LEU A 158 -14.63 -2.80 -6.42
N ASN A 159 -14.30 -3.69 -7.36
CA ASN A 159 -14.83 -5.05 -7.46
C ASN A 159 -13.87 -6.13 -6.93
N LEU A 160 -12.69 -5.74 -6.44
CA LEU A 160 -11.74 -6.68 -5.88
C LEU A 160 -12.17 -7.11 -4.47
N PRO A 161 -12.12 -8.41 -4.12
CA PRO A 161 -12.40 -8.83 -2.75
C PRO A 161 -11.41 -8.17 -1.79
N MET A 162 -11.93 -7.69 -0.66
CA MET A 162 -11.12 -7.02 0.35
C MET A 162 -10.07 -7.97 0.93
N ASP A 163 -8.81 -7.59 0.75
CA ASP A 163 -7.64 -8.27 1.29
C ASP A 163 -6.67 -7.26 1.92
N GLU A 164 -5.58 -7.75 2.53
CA GLU A 164 -4.62 -6.88 3.24
C GLU A 164 -3.97 -5.83 2.32
N VAL A 165 -3.78 -6.15 1.04
CA VAL A 165 -3.11 -5.29 0.06
C VAL A 165 -4.07 -4.22 -0.44
N TYR A 166 -5.25 -4.63 -0.91
CA TYR A 166 -6.26 -3.76 -1.45
C TYR A 166 -6.88 -2.87 -0.37
N GLY A 167 -7.15 -3.45 0.82
CA GLY A 167 -7.62 -2.70 1.97
C GLY A 167 -6.61 -1.64 2.41
N GLY A 168 -5.31 -1.96 2.42
CA GLY A 168 -4.26 -0.98 2.69
C GLY A 168 -4.25 0.16 1.69
N ALA A 169 -4.34 -0.14 0.38
CA ALA A 169 -4.37 0.87 -0.67
C ALA A 169 -5.60 1.78 -0.60
N LEU A 170 -6.80 1.21 -0.46
CA LEU A 170 -8.04 1.98 -0.28
C LEU A 170 -7.99 2.82 0.99
N GLY A 171 -7.52 2.23 2.09
CA GLY A 171 -7.35 2.92 3.36
C GLY A 171 -6.40 4.10 3.25
N ALA A 172 -5.27 3.96 2.56
CA ALA A 172 -4.32 5.03 2.33
C ALA A 172 -4.94 6.19 1.53
N CYS A 173 -5.69 5.90 0.47
CA CYS A 173 -6.37 6.90 -0.34
C CYS A 173 -7.47 7.63 0.44
N LEU A 174 -8.33 6.88 1.15
CA LEU A 174 -9.38 7.47 2.00
C LEU A 174 -8.77 8.27 3.15
N GLY A 175 -7.70 7.77 3.76
CA GLY A 175 -6.95 8.46 4.80
C GLY A 175 -6.34 9.77 4.30
N ALA A 176 -5.75 9.77 3.11
CA ALA A 176 -5.26 11.00 2.46
C ALA A 176 -6.40 12.01 2.28
N TRP A 177 -7.56 11.55 1.81
CA TRP A 177 -8.73 12.39 1.61
C TRP A 177 -9.28 12.96 2.92
N PHE A 178 -9.42 12.15 3.96
CA PHE A 178 -9.79 12.62 5.31
C PHE A 178 -8.75 13.56 5.90
N GLY A 179 -7.47 13.35 5.61
CA GLY A 179 -6.38 14.23 6.00
C GLY A 179 -6.47 15.62 5.38
N ALA A 180 -7.26 15.82 4.32
CA ALA A 180 -7.49 17.13 3.74
C ALA A 180 -8.51 17.96 4.53
N ILE A 181 -9.40 17.31 5.29
CA ILE A 181 -10.49 17.98 6.04
C ILE A 181 -9.98 18.99 7.08
N PRO A 182 -8.90 18.73 7.85
CA PRO A 182 -8.41 19.71 8.82
C PRO A 182 -7.75 20.94 8.18
N ILE A 183 -7.34 20.90 6.92
CA ILE A 183 -6.57 21.99 6.29
C ILE A 183 -7.41 23.28 6.17
N PRO A 184 -8.65 23.27 5.64
CA PRO A 184 -9.48 24.48 5.54
C PRO A 184 -9.99 25.02 6.89
N LEU A 185 -9.97 24.19 7.93
CA LEU A 185 -10.39 24.60 9.26
C LEU A 185 -9.33 25.47 9.95
N ASP A 186 -8.09 25.45 9.41
CA ASP A 186 -6.88 26.19 9.77
C ASP A 186 -6.96 26.93 11.12
N TRP A 187 -6.88 26.17 12.21
CA TRP A 187 -6.85 26.70 13.59
C TRP A 187 -5.51 27.38 13.93
N ASP A 188 -4.83 27.94 12.93
CA ASP A 188 -3.47 28.50 13.00
C ASP A 188 -2.47 27.53 13.66
N ARG A 189 -2.56 26.24 13.32
CA ARG A 189 -1.68 25.20 13.86
C ARG A 189 -0.75 24.65 12.81
N ASP A 190 0.54 24.60 13.13
CA ASP A 190 1.57 24.10 12.22
C ASP A 190 1.28 22.67 11.72
N TRP A 191 0.63 21.83 12.54
CA TRP A 191 0.28 20.46 12.16
C TRP A 191 -0.81 20.36 11.09
N GLN A 192 -1.60 21.43 10.85
CA GLN A 192 -2.65 21.48 9.82
C GLN A 192 -2.12 21.85 8.43
N ARG A 193 -0.84 22.24 8.32
CA ARG A 193 -0.23 22.66 7.07
C ARG A 193 -0.11 21.50 6.08
N TRP A 194 -0.20 21.84 4.80
CA TRP A 194 0.12 20.91 3.72
C TRP A 194 1.60 20.46 3.82
N PRO A 195 1.92 19.17 3.67
CA PRO A 195 1.08 17.98 3.48
C PRO A 195 0.96 17.15 4.77
N VAL A 196 1.19 17.74 5.95
CA VAL A 196 1.37 17.01 7.22
C VAL A 196 0.15 16.13 7.54
N THR A 197 -1.05 16.71 7.55
CA THR A 197 -2.30 15.99 7.85
C THR A 197 -2.62 14.91 6.82
N ILE A 198 -2.28 15.17 5.54
CA ILE A 198 -2.46 14.21 4.45
C ILE A 198 -1.56 13.00 4.67
N VAL A 199 -0.29 13.21 4.99
CA VAL A 199 0.67 12.13 5.27
C VAL A 199 0.25 11.32 6.49
N VAL A 200 -0.19 11.98 7.57
CA VAL A 200 -0.75 11.28 8.74
C VAL A 200 -1.96 10.43 8.33
N GLY A 201 -2.86 11.01 7.54
CA GLY A 201 -4.01 10.31 6.97
C GLY A 201 -3.62 9.09 6.13
N ILE A 202 -2.64 9.22 5.24
CA ILE A 202 -2.12 8.11 4.40
C ILE A 202 -1.67 6.94 5.28
N TYR A 203 -0.84 7.19 6.29
CA TYR A 203 -0.28 6.14 7.13
C TYR A 203 -1.34 5.50 8.05
N ALA A 204 -2.16 6.32 8.70
CA ALA A 204 -3.24 5.84 9.56
C ALA A 204 -4.29 5.05 8.76
N GLY A 205 -4.70 5.60 7.63
CA GLY A 205 -5.63 4.97 6.71
C GLY A 205 -5.09 3.65 6.14
N TYR A 206 -3.81 3.63 5.72
CA TYR A 206 -3.16 2.39 5.27
C TYR A 206 -3.19 1.30 6.36
N ALA A 207 -2.81 1.65 7.59
CA ALA A 207 -2.79 0.72 8.71
C ALA A 207 -4.19 0.15 9.00
N VAL A 208 -5.20 1.02 9.12
CA VAL A 208 -6.59 0.63 9.40
C VAL A 208 -7.16 -0.20 8.24
N GLY A 209 -7.01 0.26 7.01
CA GLY A 209 -7.54 -0.42 5.83
C GLY A 209 -6.92 -1.81 5.63
N ARG A 210 -5.62 -1.95 5.88
CA ARG A 210 -4.91 -3.23 5.83
C ARG A 210 -5.42 -4.21 6.90
N LEU A 211 -5.56 -3.74 8.14
CA LEU A 211 -6.11 -4.56 9.23
C LEU A 211 -7.57 -4.96 8.95
N GLY A 212 -8.37 -4.05 8.39
CA GLY A 212 -9.71 -4.35 7.89
C GLY A 212 -9.68 -5.45 6.83
N GLY A 213 -8.83 -5.33 5.82
CA GLY A 213 -8.65 -6.35 4.78
C GLY A 213 -8.27 -7.73 5.33
N LEU A 214 -7.42 -7.78 6.38
CA LEU A 214 -7.12 -9.02 7.10
C LEU A 214 -8.34 -9.60 7.84
N ALA A 215 -9.16 -8.75 8.45
CA ALA A 215 -10.37 -9.18 9.16
C ALA A 215 -11.50 -9.66 8.23
N PHE A 216 -11.53 -9.16 6.99
CA PHE A 216 -12.53 -9.51 5.98
C PHE A 216 -12.08 -10.61 5.00
N ILE A 217 -10.80 -10.99 5.00
CA ILE A 217 -10.30 -12.14 4.23
C ILE A 217 -11.11 -13.40 4.56
N GLY A 218 -11.78 -13.95 3.55
CA GLY A 218 -12.60 -15.16 3.67
C GLY A 218 -14.06 -14.96 4.11
N LYS A 219 -14.50 -13.73 4.39
CA LYS A 219 -15.92 -13.42 4.63
C LYS A 219 -16.49 -12.78 3.37
N THR A 220 -17.15 -13.59 2.53
CA THR A 220 -17.96 -13.05 1.43
C THR A 220 -19.10 -12.25 2.06
N ALA A 221 -19.08 -10.93 1.94
CA ALA A 221 -20.23 -10.11 2.25
C ALA A 221 -21.31 -10.43 1.21
N ARG A 222 -22.18 -11.40 1.53
CA ARG A 222 -23.40 -11.64 0.77
C ARG A 222 -24.39 -10.57 1.17
N PHE A 223 -24.45 -9.51 0.37
CA PHE A 223 -25.61 -8.65 0.35
C PHE A 223 -26.68 -9.41 -0.44
N ASN A 224 -27.59 -10.05 0.30
CA ASN A 224 -28.84 -10.58 -0.26
C ASN A 224 -29.80 -9.43 -0.52
#